data_AF-A0A4Q9LMC6-F1
#
_entry.id   AF-A0A4Q9LMC6-F1
#
_cell.length_a   1.000
_cell.length_b   1.000
_cell.length_c   1.000
_cell.angle_alpha   90.00
_cell.angle_beta   90.00
_cell.angle_gamma   90.00
#
_symmetry.space_group_name_H-M   'P 1'
#
loop_
_entity.id
_entity.type
_entity.pdbx_description
1 polymer ?
#
loop_
_entity_poly.entity_id
_entity_poly.type
_entity_poly.pdbx_seq_one_letter_code
_entity_poly.pdbx_strand_id
1 'polypeptide(L)'
;MKRPYQEETAIEDKSTRTVLITNLENAEQIKPFYKDLPVKEVYTIKENQNILFIIFYDLRNAELFFQRCSTLPFPAVPIYTVSKYEIPRESDKCDEGKNQSTILITNKDNNTLSEEEVSKMCSIFGEIKAVREYRHNQKFVEFYDSRSALEAFKKINEKNSNNNLSLRFVWDNSVKARWDYINNTDRVLKSFQENKYKNEIVKRKKLSKEEEITKKKNFYIGLFDDFIIQNINEIEKMLK
;
A
#
# COMPACT_ATOMS: atom_id res chain seq x y z
N MET A 1 -8.78 -18.26 -33.31
CA MET A 1 -9.94 -18.04 -32.42
C MET A 1 -9.47 -17.34 -31.14
N LYS A 2 -9.74 -16.04 -31.01
CA LYS A 2 -9.55 -15.30 -29.75
C LYS A 2 -10.74 -15.61 -28.85
N ARG A 3 -10.50 -16.08 -27.61
CA ARG A 3 -11.57 -16.22 -26.61
C ARG A 3 -12.13 -14.82 -26.28
N PRO A 4 -13.44 -14.66 -26.08
CA PRO A 4 -14.03 -13.36 -25.83
C PRO A 4 -13.58 -12.87 -24.45
N TYR A 5 -13.05 -11.65 -24.44
CA TYR A 5 -12.79 -10.88 -23.23
C TYR A 5 -14.16 -10.47 -22.70
N GLN A 6 -14.63 -11.12 -21.64
CA GLN A 6 -15.87 -10.72 -20.98
C GLN A 6 -15.65 -9.35 -20.34
N GLU A 7 -16.47 -8.39 -20.77
CA GLU A 7 -16.59 -7.06 -20.19
C GLU A 7 -17.36 -7.10 -18.87
N GLU A 8 -17.06 -6.08 -18.06
CA GLU A 8 -17.74 -5.58 -16.84
C GLU A 8 -17.61 -6.36 -15.52
N THR A 9 -16.89 -5.74 -14.58
CA THR A 9 -17.44 -5.22 -13.30
C THR A 9 -16.39 -4.35 -12.60
N ALA A 10 -16.82 -3.57 -11.59
CA ALA A 10 -16.01 -2.74 -10.71
C ALA A 10 -14.74 -3.44 -10.21
N ILE A 11 -13.75 -2.71 -9.64
CA ILE A 11 -12.60 -3.32 -8.97
C ILE A 11 -13.16 -4.43 -8.07
N GLU A 12 -13.02 -5.68 -8.50
CA GLU A 12 -13.39 -6.85 -7.73
C GLU A 12 -12.68 -6.64 -6.39
N ASP A 13 -13.43 -6.71 -5.30
CA ASP A 13 -13.01 -6.37 -3.94
C ASP A 13 -11.93 -7.37 -3.47
N LYS A 14 -10.78 -7.28 -4.11
CA LYS A 14 -9.74 -8.30 -4.11
C LYS A 14 -8.61 -7.75 -3.28
N SER A 15 -8.41 -8.40 -2.15
CA SER A 15 -7.30 -8.12 -1.26
C SER A 15 -5.97 -8.14 -2.03
N THR A 16 -5.09 -7.21 -1.68
CA THR A 16 -3.68 -7.23 -2.09
C THR A 16 -2.80 -7.32 -0.86
N ARG A 17 -1.50 -7.59 -1.06
CA ARG A 17 -0.52 -7.56 0.03
C ARG A 17 -0.13 -6.15 0.48
N THR A 18 -0.69 -5.10 -0.12
CA THR A 18 -0.36 -3.71 0.24
C THR A 18 -1.60 -2.97 0.68
N VAL A 19 -1.60 -2.48 1.92
CA VAL A 19 -2.67 -1.64 2.46
C VAL A 19 -2.16 -0.21 2.58
N LEU A 20 -2.89 0.74 2.01
CA LEU A 20 -2.73 2.16 2.26
C LEU A 20 -3.68 2.56 3.38
N ILE A 21 -3.18 3.28 4.38
CA ILE A 21 -4.00 3.87 5.43
C ILE A 21 -3.78 5.38 5.48
N THR A 22 -4.88 6.13 5.52
CA THR A 22 -4.90 7.60 5.60
C THR A 22 -5.63 8.06 6.85
N ASN A 23 -5.71 9.38 7.09
CA ASN A 23 -6.31 10.00 8.28
C ASN A 23 -5.62 9.63 9.61
N LEU A 24 -4.33 9.33 9.56
CA LEU A 24 -3.55 9.11 10.77
C LEU A 24 -3.10 10.46 11.35
N GLU A 25 -3.21 10.69 12.66
CA GLU A 25 -2.45 11.75 13.35
C GLU A 25 -0.92 11.57 13.26
N ASN A 26 -0.40 10.38 13.56
CA ASN A 26 1.01 9.99 13.44
C ASN A 26 1.16 8.54 12.96
N ALA A 27 2.35 8.17 12.48
CA ALA A 27 2.63 6.82 11.99
C ALA A 27 2.62 5.74 13.09
N GLU A 28 2.95 6.10 14.33
CA GLU A 28 3.11 5.14 15.42
C GLU A 28 1.78 4.59 15.94
N GLN A 29 0.66 5.32 15.79
CA GLN A 29 -0.65 4.89 16.30
C GLN A 29 -1.15 3.58 15.67
N ILE A 30 -0.74 3.30 14.43
CA ILE A 30 -1.19 2.11 13.70
C ILE A 30 -0.29 0.90 13.95
N LYS A 31 0.93 1.11 14.45
CA LYS A 31 1.94 0.07 14.70
C LYS A 31 1.45 -1.08 15.60
N PRO A 32 0.69 -0.83 16.70
CA PRO A 32 0.16 -1.91 17.52
C PRO A 32 -0.74 -2.90 16.76
N PHE A 33 -1.34 -2.50 15.63
CA PHE A 33 -2.31 -3.30 14.88
C PHE A 33 -1.66 -4.25 13.86
N TYR A 34 -0.38 -4.05 13.52
CA TYR A 34 0.37 -4.94 12.63
C TYR A 34 1.70 -5.46 13.21
N LYS A 35 2.12 -5.03 14.41
CA LYS A 35 3.43 -5.39 14.98
C LYS A 35 3.68 -6.90 15.14
N ASP A 36 2.62 -7.68 15.28
CA ASP A 36 2.63 -9.14 15.40
C ASP A 36 2.56 -9.84 14.04
N LEU A 37 2.34 -9.08 12.95
CA LEU A 37 2.23 -9.59 11.60
C LEU A 37 3.57 -9.46 10.86
N PRO A 38 3.99 -10.49 10.11
CA PRO A 38 5.14 -10.40 9.20
C PRO A 38 4.95 -9.34 8.11
N VAL A 39 5.59 -8.19 8.29
CA VAL A 39 5.60 -7.06 7.34
C VAL A 39 6.90 -7.05 6.56
N LYS A 40 6.82 -6.83 5.24
CA LYS A 40 7.98 -6.63 4.36
C LYS A 40 8.53 -5.23 4.49
N GLU A 41 7.66 -4.23 4.42
CA GLU A 41 8.06 -2.84 4.43
C GLU A 41 6.90 -1.96 4.89
N VAL A 42 7.24 -0.91 5.63
CA VAL A 42 6.34 0.19 5.98
C VAL A 42 6.97 1.48 5.45
N TYR A 43 6.23 2.28 4.69
CA TYR A 43 6.73 3.56 4.18
C TYR A 43 5.64 4.61 4.06
N THR A 44 6.05 5.86 3.91
CA THR A 44 5.18 7.01 3.63
C THR A 44 5.64 7.73 2.35
N ILE A 45 4.79 8.60 1.80
CA ILE A 45 5.11 9.48 0.67
C ILE A 45 5.45 10.87 1.22
N LYS A 46 6.61 11.42 0.84
CA LYS A 46 7.04 12.79 1.20
C LYS A 46 6.98 13.07 2.71
N GLU A 47 7.35 12.09 3.53
CA GLU A 47 7.37 12.21 5.01
C GLU A 47 6.01 12.53 5.63
N ASN A 48 4.92 12.25 4.92
CA ASN A 48 3.57 12.51 5.40
C ASN A 48 3.14 11.42 6.40
N GLN A 49 3.41 11.64 7.69
CA GLN A 49 3.07 10.71 8.76
C GLN A 49 1.55 10.44 8.91
N ASN A 50 0.70 11.18 8.19
CA ASN A 50 -0.74 10.94 8.16
C ASN A 50 -1.15 9.84 7.15
N ILE A 51 -0.19 9.34 6.37
CA ILE A 51 -0.37 8.36 5.29
C ILE A 51 0.69 7.28 5.43
N LEU A 52 0.27 6.02 5.43
CA LEU A 52 1.19 4.88 5.45
C LEU A 52 0.80 3.81 4.45
N PHE A 53 1.82 3.25 3.82
CA PHE A 53 1.76 2.01 3.07
C PHE A 53 2.39 0.91 3.90
N ILE A 54 1.66 -0.19 4.07
CA ILE A 54 2.14 -1.38 4.75
C ILE A 54 2.10 -2.53 3.74
N ILE A 55 3.29 -3.06 3.40
CA ILE A 55 3.45 -4.19 2.50
C ILE A 55 3.67 -5.46 3.33
N PHE A 56 2.79 -6.43 3.19
CA PHE A 56 2.89 -7.74 3.82
C PHE A 56 3.57 -8.76 2.89
N TYR A 57 4.16 -9.79 3.48
CA TYR A 57 4.62 -10.96 2.72
C TYR A 57 3.46 -11.89 2.36
N ASP A 58 2.52 -12.07 3.29
CA ASP A 58 1.36 -12.95 3.18
C ASP A 58 0.08 -12.14 2.96
N LEU A 59 -0.72 -12.54 1.97
CA LEU A 59 -2.01 -11.92 1.69
C LEU A 59 -2.97 -11.94 2.88
N ARG A 60 -2.96 -13.02 3.66
CA ARG A 60 -3.84 -13.20 4.83
C ARG A 60 -3.48 -12.25 5.96
N ASN A 61 -2.21 -11.88 6.08
CA ASN A 61 -1.79 -10.87 7.04
C ASN A 61 -2.29 -9.49 6.64
N ALA A 62 -2.31 -9.17 5.33
CA ALA A 62 -2.91 -7.94 4.84
C ALA A 62 -4.43 -7.92 5.10
N GLU A 63 -5.11 -9.04 4.87
CA GLU A 63 -6.54 -9.19 5.16
C GLU A 63 -6.86 -9.06 6.65
N LEU A 64 -6.09 -9.73 7.51
CA LEU A 64 -6.23 -9.64 8.95
C LEU A 64 -5.96 -8.20 9.44
N PHE A 65 -4.94 -7.53 8.92
CA PHE A 65 -4.70 -6.12 9.23
C PHE A 65 -5.86 -5.23 8.78
N PHE A 66 -6.34 -5.41 7.55
CA PHE A 66 -7.47 -4.65 7.02
C PHE A 66 -8.73 -4.83 7.88
N GLN A 67 -9.01 -6.05 8.33
CA GLN A 67 -10.10 -6.34 9.26
C GLN A 67 -9.90 -5.64 10.61
N ARG A 68 -8.68 -5.69 11.18
CA ARG A 68 -8.35 -4.97 12.42
C ARG A 68 -8.56 -3.47 12.31
N CYS A 69 -8.39 -2.89 11.12
CA CYS A 69 -8.65 -1.46 10.91
C CYS A 69 -10.11 -1.04 11.21
N SER A 70 -11.08 -1.96 11.12
CA SER A 70 -12.47 -1.68 11.50
C SER A 70 -12.67 -1.43 13.01
N THR A 71 -11.69 -1.84 13.83
CA THR A 71 -11.72 -1.72 15.29
C THR A 71 -10.90 -0.54 15.81
N LEU A 72 -10.37 0.31 14.92
CA LEU A 72 -9.51 1.42 15.32
C LEU A 72 -10.30 2.47 16.11
N PRO A 73 -9.73 3.00 17.21
CA PRO A 73 -10.36 4.06 17.99
C PRO A 73 -10.26 5.45 17.34
N PHE A 74 -9.82 5.52 16.08
CA PHE A 74 -9.59 6.75 15.32
C PHE A 74 -10.02 6.57 13.86
N PRO A 75 -10.37 7.65 13.14
CA PRO A 75 -11.05 7.60 11.84
C PRO A 75 -10.09 7.35 10.66
N ALA A 76 -9.25 6.31 10.78
CA ALA A 76 -8.36 5.91 9.71
C ALA A 76 -9.14 5.26 8.55
N VAL A 77 -8.68 5.50 7.32
CA VAL A 77 -9.30 4.94 6.11
C VAL A 77 -8.31 3.99 5.44
N PRO A 78 -8.48 2.66 5.61
CA PRO A 78 -7.68 1.66 4.91
C PRO A 78 -8.23 1.39 3.50
N ILE A 79 -7.36 1.21 2.52
CA ILE A 79 -7.70 0.67 1.20
C ILE A 79 -6.64 -0.35 0.77
N TYR A 80 -7.04 -1.36 -0.01
CA TYR A 80 -6.07 -2.18 -0.74
C TYR A 80 -5.49 -1.41 -1.93
N THR A 81 -4.20 -1.60 -2.18
CA THR A 81 -3.51 -0.98 -3.31
C THR A 81 -2.32 -1.83 -3.76
N VAL A 82 -1.50 -1.30 -4.66
CA VAL A 82 -0.24 -1.90 -5.11
C VAL A 82 0.95 -1.17 -4.51
N SER A 83 2.05 -1.88 -4.31
CA SER A 83 3.29 -1.30 -3.79
C SER A 83 4.06 -0.52 -4.87
N LYS A 84 5.06 0.27 -4.43
CA LYS A 84 6.02 0.93 -5.33
C LYS A 84 6.77 -0.02 -6.27
N TYR A 85 6.82 -1.31 -5.95
CA TYR A 85 7.46 -2.34 -6.76
C TYR A 85 6.60 -2.79 -7.95
N GLU A 86 5.28 -2.60 -7.84
CA GLU A 86 4.27 -3.10 -8.78
C GLU A 86 3.81 -2.04 -9.77
N ILE A 87 4.26 -0.79 -9.66
CA ILE A 87 3.92 0.27 -10.61
C ILE A 87 4.41 -0.13 -12.01
N PRO A 88 3.53 -0.23 -13.02
CA PRO A 88 3.92 -0.58 -14.39
C PRO A 88 4.96 0.41 -14.95
N ARG A 89 6.02 -0.13 -15.57
CA ARG A 89 7.10 0.63 -16.24
C ARG A 89 7.35 0.06 -17.63
N GLU A 90 8.14 0.71 -18.47
CA GLU A 90 8.34 0.32 -19.89
C GLU A 90 8.67 -1.17 -20.12
N SER A 91 9.55 -1.77 -19.30
CA SER A 91 9.89 -3.20 -19.43
C SER A 91 8.98 -4.14 -18.64
N ASP A 92 8.21 -3.61 -17.68
CA ASP A 92 7.29 -4.28 -16.76
C ASP A 92 7.64 -5.72 -16.35
N LYS A 93 8.93 -5.99 -16.14
CA LYS A 93 9.41 -7.33 -15.78
C LYS A 93 9.09 -7.64 -14.32
N CYS A 94 8.56 -8.84 -14.11
CA CYS A 94 8.36 -9.39 -12.77
C CYS A 94 9.57 -10.25 -12.38
N ASP A 95 10.09 -10.02 -11.17
CA ASP A 95 11.25 -10.70 -10.61
C ASP A 95 11.08 -10.96 -9.11
N GLU A 96 12.03 -11.68 -8.52
CA GLU A 96 12.04 -12.06 -7.10
C GLU A 96 12.01 -10.87 -6.12
N GLY A 97 12.44 -9.68 -6.56
CA GLY A 97 12.44 -8.47 -5.74
C GLY A 97 11.06 -7.82 -5.61
N LYS A 98 10.09 -8.21 -6.45
CA LYS A 98 8.78 -7.53 -6.58
C LYS A 98 7.70 -7.98 -5.59
N ASN A 99 8.06 -8.82 -4.61
CA ASN A 99 7.12 -9.34 -3.61
C ASN A 99 5.90 -10.04 -4.23
N GLN A 100 6.06 -10.70 -5.38
CA GLN A 100 4.98 -11.45 -6.02
C GLN A 100 4.92 -12.86 -5.43
N SER A 101 3.72 -13.44 -5.36
CA SER A 101 3.52 -14.80 -4.84
C SER A 101 3.15 -15.81 -5.93
N THR A 102 2.99 -15.35 -7.17
CA THR A 102 2.71 -16.22 -8.31
C THR A 102 3.97 -16.53 -9.12
N ILE A 103 4.20 -17.82 -9.31
CA ILE A 103 5.22 -18.36 -10.22
C ILE A 103 4.55 -19.09 -11.39
N LEU A 104 5.15 -19.00 -12.56
CA LEU A 104 4.84 -19.88 -13.68
C LEU A 104 5.86 -21.02 -13.71
N ILE A 105 5.37 -22.24 -13.58
CA ILE A 105 6.15 -23.47 -13.75
C ILE A 105 5.98 -23.94 -15.19
N THR A 106 7.08 -24.24 -15.87
CA THR A 106 7.11 -24.77 -17.25
C THR A 106 7.87 -26.07 -17.30
N ASN A 107 7.27 -27.09 -17.92
CA ASN A 107 7.99 -28.28 -18.35
C ASN A 107 8.61 -28.04 -19.75
N LYS A 108 9.94 -28.03 -19.81
CA LYS A 108 10.77 -27.76 -20.98
C LYS A 108 10.65 -28.85 -22.04
N ASP A 109 10.33 -30.09 -21.65
CA ASP A 109 10.10 -31.20 -22.58
C ASP A 109 8.73 -31.14 -23.24
N ASN A 110 7.92 -30.13 -22.90
CA ASN A 110 6.54 -30.00 -23.34
C ASN A 110 5.60 -31.15 -22.88
N ASN A 111 6.04 -31.93 -21.88
CA ASN A 111 5.19 -32.92 -21.21
C ASN A 111 4.11 -32.21 -20.38
N THR A 112 2.92 -32.82 -20.33
CA THR A 112 1.80 -32.32 -19.52
C THR A 112 2.20 -32.27 -18.05
N LEU A 113 1.92 -31.14 -17.40
CA LEU A 113 2.04 -30.99 -15.95
C LEU A 113 0.68 -31.24 -15.30
N SER A 114 0.63 -32.21 -14.38
CA SER A 114 -0.55 -32.41 -13.54
C SER A 114 -0.64 -31.33 -12.46
N GLU A 115 -1.85 -30.87 -12.19
CA GLU A 115 -2.12 -29.94 -11.07
C GLU A 115 -1.76 -30.57 -9.72
N GLU A 116 -2.07 -31.85 -9.53
CA GLU A 116 -1.80 -32.58 -8.28
C GLU A 116 -0.30 -32.72 -8.02
N GLU A 117 0.48 -33.05 -9.05
CA GLU A 117 1.94 -33.17 -8.96
C GLU A 117 2.58 -31.82 -8.64
N VAL A 118 2.14 -30.76 -9.32
CA VAL A 118 2.61 -29.39 -9.08
C VAL A 118 2.25 -28.94 -7.66
N SER A 119 1.03 -29.19 -7.22
CA SER A 119 0.58 -28.86 -5.87
C SER A 119 1.41 -29.59 -4.81
N LYS A 120 1.59 -30.90 -4.96
CA LYS A 120 2.41 -31.72 -4.05
C LYS A 120 3.85 -31.23 -4.00
N MET A 121 4.46 -30.98 -5.15
CA MET A 121 5.83 -30.46 -5.25
C MET A 121 5.99 -29.08 -4.60
N CYS A 122 5.02 -28.19 -4.79
CA CYS A 122 5.10 -26.81 -4.30
C CYS A 122 4.70 -26.63 -2.83
N SER A 123 3.83 -27.50 -2.32
CA SER A 123 3.28 -27.40 -0.95
C SER A 123 4.35 -27.45 0.15
N ILE A 124 5.52 -28.04 -0.13
CA ILE A 124 6.63 -28.09 0.83
C ILE A 124 7.27 -26.71 1.10
N PHE A 125 7.08 -25.73 0.21
CA PHE A 125 7.64 -24.39 0.36
C PHE A 125 6.68 -23.44 1.09
N GLY A 126 5.40 -23.78 1.15
CA GLY A 126 4.37 -23.03 1.85
C GLY A 126 2.98 -23.30 1.29
N GLU A 127 2.00 -22.68 1.94
CA GLU A 127 0.59 -22.86 1.58
C GLU A 127 0.26 -22.25 0.22
N ILE A 128 -0.33 -23.08 -0.63
CA ILE A 128 -0.77 -22.72 -1.97
C ILE A 128 -2.18 -22.15 -1.86
N LYS A 129 -2.37 -20.97 -2.44
CA LYS A 129 -3.68 -20.33 -2.60
C LYS A 129 -4.42 -20.91 -3.80
N ALA A 130 -3.73 -21.07 -4.93
CA ALA A 130 -4.30 -21.65 -6.13
C ALA A 130 -3.22 -22.23 -7.06
N VAL A 131 -3.58 -23.31 -7.75
CA VAL A 131 -2.88 -23.76 -8.97
C VAL A 131 -3.81 -23.53 -10.14
N ARG A 132 -3.32 -22.93 -11.23
CA ARG A 132 -4.14 -22.60 -12.40
C ARG A 132 -3.44 -23.03 -13.67
N GLU A 133 -4.18 -23.62 -14.59
CA GLU A 133 -3.65 -23.98 -15.89
C GLU A 133 -3.37 -22.75 -16.76
N TYR A 134 -2.18 -22.71 -17.38
CA TYR A 134 -1.85 -21.77 -18.45
C TYR A 134 -1.76 -22.48 -19.81
N ARG A 135 -1.01 -23.59 -19.85
CA ARG A 135 -0.92 -24.54 -20.97
C ARG A 135 -0.78 -25.95 -20.40
N HIS A 136 -0.91 -26.96 -21.24
CA HIS A 136 -0.74 -28.36 -20.81
C HIS A 136 0.59 -28.57 -20.06
N ASN A 137 1.69 -28.00 -20.55
CA ASN A 137 3.02 -28.06 -19.94
C ASN A 137 3.34 -26.88 -19.00
N GLN A 138 2.37 -26.02 -18.66
CA GLN A 138 2.60 -24.81 -17.87
C GLN A 138 1.48 -24.54 -16.85
N LYS A 139 1.85 -24.36 -15.59
CA LYS A 139 0.91 -24.07 -14.49
C LYS A 139 1.35 -22.82 -13.74
N PHE A 140 0.39 -21.96 -13.40
CA PHE A 140 0.59 -20.91 -12.39
C PHE A 140 0.41 -21.53 -11.00
N VAL A 141 1.30 -21.19 -10.09
CA VAL A 141 1.18 -21.52 -8.67
C VAL A 141 1.22 -20.22 -7.89
N GLU A 142 0.14 -19.92 -7.20
CA GLU A 142 -0.01 -18.73 -6.36
C GLU A 142 0.07 -19.16 -4.91
N PHE A 143 1.08 -18.68 -4.19
CA PHE A 143 1.21 -18.86 -2.74
C PHE A 143 0.48 -17.74 -2.00
N TYR A 144 0.09 -17.99 -0.75
CA TYR A 144 -0.34 -16.90 0.14
C TYR A 144 0.82 -15.97 0.50
N ASP A 145 1.99 -16.54 0.80
CA ASP A 145 3.21 -15.84 1.19
C ASP A 145 4.21 -15.75 0.03
N SER A 146 4.67 -14.53 -0.30
CA SER A 146 5.65 -14.30 -1.36
C SER A 146 7.02 -14.93 -1.08
N ARG A 147 7.37 -15.17 0.19
CA ARG A 147 8.62 -15.84 0.59
C ARG A 147 8.58 -17.32 0.21
N SER A 148 7.42 -17.95 0.27
CA SER A 148 7.24 -19.34 -0.20
C SER A 148 7.43 -19.44 -1.71
N ALA A 149 6.91 -18.47 -2.47
CA ALA A 149 7.15 -18.38 -3.91
C ALA A 149 8.65 -18.18 -4.24
N LEU A 150 9.35 -17.37 -3.45
CA LEU A 150 10.79 -17.16 -3.56
C LEU A 150 11.60 -18.42 -3.26
N GLU A 151 11.28 -19.13 -2.18
CA GLU A 151 11.94 -20.39 -1.84
C GLU A 151 11.68 -21.46 -2.92
N ALA A 152 10.45 -21.58 -3.41
CA ALA A 152 10.12 -22.48 -4.51
C ALA A 152 10.93 -22.13 -5.78
N PHE A 153 10.97 -20.84 -6.15
CA PHE A 153 11.75 -20.35 -7.29
C PHE A 153 13.24 -20.72 -7.17
N LYS A 154 13.86 -20.41 -6.02
CA LYS A 154 15.28 -20.71 -5.77
C LYS A 154 15.54 -22.20 -5.77
N LYS A 155 14.85 -22.98 -4.93
CA LYS A 155 15.14 -24.40 -4.75
C LYS A 155 14.85 -25.23 -5.99
N ILE A 156 13.78 -24.94 -6.71
CA ILE A 156 13.44 -25.67 -7.92
C ILE A 156 14.41 -25.27 -9.04
N ASN A 157 14.71 -23.98 -9.25
CA ASN A 157 15.68 -23.61 -10.29
C ASN A 157 17.13 -24.03 -9.95
N GLU A 158 17.54 -24.01 -8.68
CA GLU A 158 18.87 -24.47 -8.21
C GLU A 158 19.03 -25.98 -8.33
N LYS A 159 18.04 -26.77 -7.88
CA LYS A 159 18.10 -28.25 -7.99
C LYS A 159 18.00 -28.75 -9.43
N ASN A 160 17.48 -27.92 -10.33
CA ASN A 160 17.13 -28.32 -11.69
C ASN A 160 18.12 -27.87 -12.77
N SER A 161 19.40 -27.70 -12.45
CA SER A 161 20.43 -27.62 -13.50
C SER A 161 20.40 -28.85 -14.42
N ASN A 162 19.90 -30.00 -13.93
CA ASN A 162 19.72 -31.26 -14.66
C ASN A 162 18.24 -31.70 -14.86
N ASN A 163 17.25 -30.85 -14.58
CA ASN A 163 15.84 -31.24 -14.62
C ASN A 163 15.03 -30.39 -15.62
N ASN A 164 13.93 -30.93 -16.12
CA ASN A 164 13.17 -30.34 -17.23
C ASN A 164 12.14 -29.28 -16.80
N LEU A 165 12.21 -28.77 -15.56
CA LEU A 165 11.34 -27.69 -15.08
C LEU A 165 12.07 -26.35 -15.06
N SER A 166 11.37 -25.27 -15.39
CA SER A 166 11.80 -23.90 -15.12
C SER A 166 10.69 -23.08 -14.45
N LEU A 167 11.11 -22.24 -13.50
CA LEU A 167 10.23 -21.30 -12.81
C LEU A 167 10.58 -19.88 -13.21
N ARG A 168 9.56 -19.03 -13.30
CA ARG A 168 9.70 -17.58 -13.38
C ARG A 168 8.59 -16.87 -12.61
N PHE A 169 8.88 -15.70 -12.07
CA PHE A 169 7.86 -14.86 -11.49
C PHE A 169 6.92 -14.27 -12.54
N VAL A 170 5.68 -14.07 -12.13
CA VAL A 170 4.65 -13.35 -12.88
C VAL A 170 3.93 -12.39 -11.95
N TRP A 171 3.32 -11.34 -12.50
CA TRP A 171 2.52 -10.42 -11.71
C TRP A 171 1.24 -11.12 -11.24
N ASP A 172 0.93 -10.99 -9.95
CA ASP A 172 -0.31 -11.52 -9.38
C ASP A 172 -1.54 -10.80 -9.97
N ASN A 173 -1.34 -9.50 -10.26
CA ASN A 173 -2.35 -8.63 -10.83
C ASN A 173 -2.02 -8.26 -12.29
N SER A 174 -3.06 -8.24 -13.13
CA SER A 174 -2.93 -7.75 -14.50
C SER A 174 -2.48 -6.28 -14.51
N VAL A 175 -1.91 -5.82 -15.63
CA VAL A 175 -1.55 -4.40 -15.82
C VAL A 175 -2.76 -3.50 -15.58
N LYS A 176 -3.93 -3.88 -16.10
CA LYS A 176 -5.20 -3.16 -15.90
C LYS A 176 -5.54 -3.05 -14.40
N ALA A 177 -5.57 -4.18 -13.68
CA ALA A 177 -5.87 -4.18 -12.26
C ALA A 177 -4.90 -3.32 -11.44
N ARG A 178 -3.59 -3.36 -11.78
CA ARG A 178 -2.59 -2.51 -11.13
C ARG A 178 -2.86 -1.01 -11.37
N TRP A 179 -3.26 -0.63 -12.58
CA TRP A 179 -3.68 0.75 -12.87
C TRP A 179 -4.96 1.14 -12.13
N ASP A 180 -5.92 0.24 -11.99
CA ASP A 180 -7.15 0.50 -11.25
C ASP A 180 -6.84 0.78 -9.77
N TYR A 181 -5.96 -0.01 -9.14
CA TYR A 181 -5.47 0.28 -7.78
C TYR A 181 -4.74 1.61 -7.67
N ILE A 182 -3.89 1.95 -8.63
CA ILE A 182 -3.16 3.24 -8.66
C ILE A 182 -4.15 4.41 -8.77
N ASN A 183 -5.11 4.33 -9.69
CA ASN A 183 -6.11 5.36 -9.89
C ASN A 183 -7.01 5.55 -8.65
N ASN A 184 -7.37 4.44 -7.97
CA ASN A 184 -8.10 4.52 -6.71
C ASN A 184 -7.27 5.18 -5.59
N THR A 185 -6.01 4.79 -5.47
CA THR A 185 -5.06 5.42 -4.54
C THR A 185 -4.94 6.92 -4.78
N ASP A 186 -4.77 7.34 -6.03
CA ASP A 186 -4.69 8.76 -6.39
C ASP A 186 -5.95 9.53 -6.00
N ARG A 187 -7.14 8.93 -6.19
CA ARG A 187 -8.42 9.53 -5.76
C ARG A 187 -8.47 9.70 -4.25
N VAL A 188 -8.12 8.66 -3.50
CA VAL A 188 -8.10 8.71 -2.02
C VAL A 188 -7.11 9.75 -1.53
N LEU A 189 -5.88 9.79 -2.06
CA LEU A 189 -4.86 10.76 -1.68
C LEU A 189 -5.25 12.20 -2.01
N LYS A 190 -5.88 12.45 -3.17
CA LYS A 190 -6.40 13.79 -3.52
C LYS A 190 -7.49 14.23 -2.56
N SER A 191 -8.47 13.35 -2.29
CA SER A 191 -9.55 13.65 -1.33
C SER A 191 -9.03 13.95 0.08
N PHE A 192 -8.00 13.21 0.52
CA PHE A 192 -7.33 13.42 1.78
C PHE A 192 -6.68 14.81 1.86
N GLN A 193 -5.95 15.21 0.80
CA GLN A 193 -5.29 16.53 0.73
C GLN A 193 -6.31 17.67 0.72
N GLU A 194 -7.38 17.56 -0.07
CA GLU A 194 -8.44 18.57 -0.11
C GLU A 194 -9.13 18.74 1.25
N ASN A 195 -9.41 17.63 1.95
CA ASN A 195 -10.02 17.67 3.27
C ASN A 195 -9.09 18.30 4.31
N LYS A 196 -7.79 17.98 4.27
CA LYS A 196 -6.78 18.61 5.15
C LYS A 196 -6.74 20.12 4.94
N TYR A 197 -6.70 20.58 3.69
CA TYR A 197 -6.68 22.01 3.35
C TYR A 197 -7.96 22.73 3.80
N LYS A 198 -9.15 22.15 3.56
CA LYS A 198 -10.43 22.71 4.03
C LYS A 198 -10.45 22.84 5.56
N ASN A 199 -9.98 21.82 6.28
CA ASN A 199 -9.90 21.84 7.74
C ASN A 199 -8.93 22.92 8.25
N GLU A 200 -7.80 23.13 7.60
CA GLU A 200 -6.86 24.20 7.93
C GLU A 200 -7.45 25.61 7.71
N ILE A 201 -8.20 25.82 6.62
CA ILE A 201 -8.92 27.08 6.38
C ILE A 201 -9.95 27.34 7.48
N VAL A 202 -10.75 26.33 7.82
CA VAL A 202 -11.78 26.45 8.87
C VAL A 202 -11.12 26.76 10.23
N LYS A 203 -10.00 26.10 10.54
CA LYS A 203 -9.24 26.35 11.78
C LYS A 203 -8.68 27.78 11.82
N ARG A 204 -8.10 28.27 10.72
CA ARG A 204 -7.62 29.66 10.61
C ARG A 204 -8.74 30.69 10.78
N LYS A 205 -9.91 30.45 10.17
CA LYS A 205 -11.09 31.33 10.32
C LYS A 205 -11.67 31.32 11.74
N LYS A 206 -11.58 30.20 12.47
CA LYS A 206 -11.98 30.12 13.88
C LYS A 206 -10.99 30.89 14.77
N LEU A 207 -9.68 30.66 14.58
CA LEU A 207 -8.62 31.38 15.30
C LEU A 207 -8.74 32.89 15.09
N SER A 208 -8.92 33.37 13.85
CA SER A 208 -9.07 34.80 13.58
C SER A 208 -10.32 35.40 14.24
N LYS A 209 -11.43 34.64 14.30
CA LYS A 209 -12.65 35.08 15.01
C LYS A 209 -12.45 35.08 16.53
N GLU A 210 -11.75 34.08 17.08
CA GLU A 210 -11.42 34.02 18.51
C GLU A 210 -10.46 35.15 18.91
N GLU A 211 -9.47 35.46 18.07
CA GLU A 211 -8.57 36.61 18.24
C GLU A 211 -9.34 37.94 18.15
N GLU A 212 -10.25 38.11 17.20
CA GLU A 212 -11.13 39.30 17.13
C GLU A 212 -12.03 39.43 18.37
N ILE A 213 -12.60 38.32 18.86
CA ILE A 213 -13.44 38.31 20.07
C ILE A 213 -12.60 38.62 21.32
N THR A 214 -11.37 38.11 21.40
CA THR A 214 -10.46 38.34 22.53
C THR A 214 -9.93 39.77 22.53
N LYS A 215 -9.55 40.31 21.37
CA LYS A 215 -9.21 41.74 21.19
C LYS A 215 -10.39 42.66 21.53
N LYS A 216 -11.62 42.28 21.15
CA LYS A 216 -12.84 43.02 21.55
C LYS A 216 -13.14 42.93 23.05
N LYS A 217 -12.86 41.79 23.70
CA LYS A 217 -13.04 41.63 25.16
C LYS A 217 -12.02 42.45 25.97
N ASN A 218 -10.77 42.54 25.51
CA ASN A 218 -9.70 43.28 26.17
C ASN A 218 -9.26 44.48 25.32
N PHE A 219 -10.17 45.42 25.10
CA PHE A 219 -9.96 46.63 24.29
C PHE A 219 -8.66 47.38 24.64
N TYR A 220 -8.33 47.46 25.93
CA TYR A 220 -7.10 48.11 26.40
C TYR A 220 -5.82 47.38 25.97
N ILE A 221 -5.82 46.04 26.01
CA ILE A 221 -4.66 45.23 25.60
C ILE A 221 -4.46 45.37 24.08
N GLY A 222 -5.55 45.36 23.31
CA GLY A 222 -5.47 45.60 21.86
C GLY A 222 -4.87 46.96 21.51
N LEU A 223 -5.28 48.03 22.20
CA LEU A 223 -4.70 49.37 22.01
C LEU A 223 -3.22 49.45 22.44
N PHE A 224 -2.85 48.71 23.48
CA PHE A 224 -1.47 48.70 23.99
C PHE A 224 -0.53 47.94 23.05
N ASP A 225 -0.96 46.81 22.50
CA ASP A 225 -0.20 46.05 21.49
C ASP A 225 0.01 46.87 20.22
N ASP A 226 -1.03 47.57 19.75
CA ASP A 226 -0.93 48.45 18.58
C ASP A 226 0.02 49.64 18.84
N PHE A 227 0.00 50.20 20.05
CA PHE A 227 0.93 51.25 20.48
C PHE A 227 2.38 50.74 20.51
N ILE A 228 2.63 49.54 21.05
CA ILE A 228 3.97 48.94 21.08
C ILE A 228 4.51 48.75 19.67
N ILE A 229 3.70 48.20 18.75
CA ILE A 229 4.14 47.95 17.37
C ILE A 229 4.50 49.25 16.65
N GLN A 230 3.68 50.30 16.82
CA GLN A 230 3.93 51.60 16.18
C GLN A 230 5.18 52.31 16.72
N ASN A 231 5.56 52.05 17.97
CA ASN A 231 6.65 52.75 18.66
C ASN A 231 7.87 51.86 18.95
N ILE A 232 7.92 50.65 18.38
CA ILE A 232 8.94 49.64 18.71
C ILE A 232 10.38 50.15 18.54
N ASN A 233 10.61 50.95 17.49
CA ASN A 233 11.92 51.55 17.20
C ASN A 233 12.34 52.62 18.21
N GLU A 234 11.38 53.34 18.83
CA GLU A 234 11.69 54.32 19.88
C GLU A 234 11.92 53.63 21.23
N ILE A 235 11.14 52.60 21.53
CA ILE A 235 11.31 51.78 22.73
C ILE A 235 12.69 51.10 22.72
N GLU A 236 13.10 50.53 21.59
CA GLU A 236 14.44 49.94 21.43
C GLU A 236 15.58 50.95 21.62
N LYS A 237 15.37 52.22 21.27
CA LYS A 237 16.36 53.29 21.51
C LYS A 237 16.46 53.67 22.98
N MET A 238 15.37 53.60 23.75
CA MET A 238 15.35 53.92 25.17
C MET A 238 15.92 52.80 26.07
N LEU A 239 16.10 51.59 25.52
CA LEU A 239 16.64 50.43 26.23
C LEU A 239 18.15 50.21 25.99
N LYS A 240 18.82 51.12 25.27
CA LYS A 240 20.28 51.19 25.13
C LYS A 240 20.84 52.32 25.99
#